data_AF-A0A9E4ZH46-F1
#
_entry.id   AF-A0A9E4ZH46-F1
#
_cell.length_a   1.000
_cell.length_b   1.000
_cell.length_c   1.000
_cell.angle_alpha   90.00
_cell.angle_beta   90.00
_cell.angle_gamma   90.00
#
_symmetry.space_group_name_H-M   'P 1'
#
loop_
_entity.id
_entity.type
_entity.pdbx_description
1 polymer ?
#
loop_
_entity_poly.entity_id
_entity_poly.type
_entity_poly.pdbx_seq_one_letter_code
_entity_poly.pdbx_strand_id
1 'polypeptide(L)'
;MKPNVIENIVKNDLCIGCGICAAMCPQKALVMKFNEYGEYNPVKEGNCSDKCDLCMSVCPFNDGNKNETVLGTELYEDINEIKYLFETGYYLDSYVGYSDDFRQSSASGGMATWLLTTLLQKDIVDYVVCVTPNNDSEKLFKFEIFEDADSVLNSSGSAYYPVEMSQVIQRMLNTPGRYAITGLPCFLKGLRLAGQKNKKLREMITVTIGLVCGQTKSKHYTTYLSTLAKADGKLQNVCYRGKSPDKPASNFYLALLTKHS
;
A
#
# COMPACT_ATOMS: atom_id res chain seq x y z
N MET A 1 21.67 19.26 13.34
CA MET A 1 21.15 18.16 12.49
C MET A 1 19.74 18.53 12.07
N LYS A 2 19.42 18.47 10.77
CA LYS A 2 18.04 18.66 10.30
C LYS A 2 17.09 17.60 10.92
N PRO A 3 15.79 17.90 11.05
CA PRO A 3 14.82 16.94 11.55
C PRO A 3 14.77 15.70 10.67
N ASN A 4 14.57 14.53 11.29
CA ASN A 4 14.45 13.26 10.61
C ASN A 4 13.26 12.44 11.14
N VAL A 5 12.82 11.47 10.33
CA VAL A 5 11.61 10.68 10.61
C VAL A 5 11.70 9.82 11.85
N ILE A 6 12.88 9.35 12.24
CA ILE A 6 13.04 8.53 13.44
C ILE A 6 12.72 9.38 14.67
N GLU A 7 13.34 10.57 14.76
CA GLU A 7 13.20 11.43 15.93
C GLU A 7 11.84 12.14 16.02
N ASN A 8 11.21 12.47 14.89
CA ASN A 8 9.99 13.30 14.88
C ASN A 8 8.71 12.52 14.61
N ILE A 9 8.78 11.37 13.92
CA ILE A 9 7.60 10.61 13.51
C ILE A 9 7.53 9.29 14.28
N VAL A 10 8.63 8.51 14.31
CA VAL A 10 8.65 7.20 14.99
C VAL A 10 8.55 7.37 16.50
N LYS A 11 9.36 8.24 17.12
CA LYS A 11 9.32 8.46 18.57
C LYS A 11 8.00 9.06 19.11
N ASN A 12 7.17 9.61 18.22
CA ASN A 12 5.86 10.17 18.57
C ASN A 12 4.71 9.26 18.13
N ASP A 13 4.99 8.00 17.76
CA ASP A 13 3.99 7.00 17.36
C ASP A 13 3.10 7.40 16.16
N LEU A 14 3.63 8.29 15.29
CA LEU A 14 2.94 8.76 14.08
C LEU A 14 3.28 7.93 12.83
N CYS A 15 4.20 6.96 12.96
CA CYS A 15 4.71 6.22 11.80
C CYS A 15 3.75 5.10 11.38
N ILE A 16 3.22 5.20 10.17
CA ILE A 16 2.38 4.15 9.55
C ILE A 16 3.17 3.03 8.85
N GLY A 17 4.51 3.09 8.84
CA GLY A 17 5.33 2.05 8.22
C GLY A 17 5.32 1.96 6.69
N CYS A 18 4.89 3.00 5.96
CA CYS A 18 4.78 2.94 4.50
C CYS A 18 6.10 2.75 3.71
N GLY A 19 7.26 2.98 4.34
CA GLY A 19 8.57 2.77 3.71
C GLY A 19 9.03 3.84 2.71
N ILE A 20 8.23 4.88 2.43
CA ILE A 20 8.54 5.90 1.42
C ILE A 20 9.81 6.69 1.79
N CYS A 21 10.00 7.01 3.06
CA CYS A 21 11.22 7.69 3.53
C CYS A 21 12.49 6.86 3.28
N ALA A 22 12.42 5.53 3.43
CA ALA A 22 13.52 4.62 3.13
C ALA A 22 13.75 4.49 1.62
N ALA A 23 12.67 4.40 0.83
CA ALA A 23 12.72 4.36 -0.63
C ALA A 23 13.46 5.58 -1.22
N MET A 24 13.12 6.76 -0.70
CA MET A 24 13.60 8.04 -1.21
C MET A 24 14.94 8.47 -0.60
N CYS A 25 15.51 7.71 0.34
CA CYS A 25 16.75 8.09 1.01
C CYS A 25 17.96 7.94 0.04
N PRO A 26 18.60 9.03 -0.40
CA PRO A 26 19.69 8.95 -1.38
C PRO A 26 20.94 8.26 -0.82
N GLN A 27 21.14 8.34 0.50
CA GLN A 27 22.29 7.76 1.18
C GLN A 27 22.03 6.33 1.67
N LYS A 28 20.83 5.78 1.43
CA LYS A 28 20.42 4.46 1.93
C LYS A 28 20.62 4.33 3.45
N ALA A 29 20.43 5.43 4.18
CA ALA A 29 20.66 5.49 5.62
C ALA A 29 19.51 4.84 6.42
N LEU A 30 18.36 4.60 5.78
CA LEU A 30 17.15 4.09 6.39
C LEU A 30 16.75 2.76 5.74
N VAL A 31 16.36 1.79 6.57
CA VAL A 31 15.71 0.54 6.15
C VAL A 31 14.45 0.28 6.96
N MET A 32 13.49 -0.44 6.40
CA MET A 32 12.26 -0.79 7.11
C MET A 32 12.43 -2.11 7.86
N LYS A 33 12.14 -2.10 9.17
CA LYS A 33 12.13 -3.30 10.02
C LYS A 33 10.87 -3.35 10.87
N PHE A 34 10.52 -4.55 11.31
CA PHE A 34 9.51 -4.71 12.34
C PHE A 34 10.03 -4.23 13.69
N ASN A 35 9.22 -3.44 14.40
CA ASN A 35 9.41 -3.16 15.82
C ASN A 35 8.86 -4.31 16.69
N GLU A 36 8.97 -4.17 18.01
CA GLU A 36 8.47 -5.16 18.97
C GLU A 36 6.94 -5.36 18.92
N TYR A 37 6.20 -4.31 18.54
CA TYR A 37 4.75 -4.33 18.34
C TYR A 37 4.33 -4.97 17.01
N GLY A 38 5.28 -5.38 16.18
CA GLY A 38 4.99 -6.05 14.93
C GLY A 38 4.59 -5.10 13.80
N GLU A 39 5.01 -3.85 13.86
CA GLU A 39 4.73 -2.80 12.89
C GLU A 39 6.01 -2.41 12.16
N TYR A 40 5.91 -1.94 10.91
CA TYR A 40 7.07 -1.45 10.18
C TYR A 40 7.48 -0.06 10.66
N ASN A 41 8.75 0.14 11.01
CA ASN A 41 9.35 1.45 11.24
C ASN A 41 10.68 1.59 10.48
N PRO A 42 11.04 2.81 10.04
CA PRO A 42 12.38 3.08 9.53
C PRO A 42 13.39 3.01 10.67
N VAL A 43 14.49 2.30 10.45
CA VAL A 43 15.65 2.27 11.36
C VAL A 43 16.88 2.79 10.64
N LYS A 44 17.81 3.38 11.39
CA LYS A 44 19.08 3.86 10.85
C LYS A 44 20.06 2.69 10.70
N GLU A 45 20.52 2.43 9.49
CA GLU A 45 21.59 1.45 9.21
C GLU A 45 22.81 2.06 8.52
N GLY A 46 22.70 3.28 8.01
CA GLY A 46 23.78 3.97 7.34
C GLY A 46 24.02 5.38 7.88
N ASN A 47 25.03 6.03 7.30
CA ASN A 47 25.32 7.43 7.59
C ASN A 47 24.30 8.33 6.89
N CYS A 48 23.69 9.22 7.67
CA CYS A 48 22.81 10.27 7.16
C CYS A 48 23.53 11.61 7.29
N SER A 49 23.47 12.46 6.27
CA SER A 49 23.99 13.82 6.31
C SER A 49 23.17 14.67 7.27
N ASP A 50 23.86 15.47 8.10
CA ASP A 50 23.24 16.40 9.04
C ASP A 50 22.39 17.49 8.37
N LYS A 51 22.51 17.67 7.06
CA LYS A 51 21.79 18.67 6.26
C LYS A 51 20.59 18.11 5.49
N CYS A 52 20.33 16.80 5.56
CA CYS A 52 19.26 16.13 4.83
C CYS A 52 17.96 16.07 5.63
N ASP A 53 16.84 16.47 5.02
CA ASP A 53 15.47 16.40 5.55
C ASP A 53 14.49 15.71 4.59
N LEU A 54 14.98 15.09 3.51
CA LEU A 54 14.13 14.50 2.47
C LEU A 54 13.12 13.49 3.06
N CYS A 55 13.55 12.67 4.03
CA CYS A 55 12.69 11.71 4.72
C CYS A 55 11.47 12.36 5.39
N MET A 56 11.63 13.56 5.96
CA MET A 56 10.53 14.34 6.53
C MET A 56 9.64 14.90 5.44
N SER A 57 10.21 15.42 4.35
CA SER A 57 9.47 16.07 3.26
C SER A 57 8.59 15.13 2.43
N VAL A 58 8.79 13.81 2.56
CA VAL A 58 7.97 12.77 1.90
C VAL A 58 7.08 12.01 2.88
N CYS A 59 7.15 12.33 4.18
CA CYS A 59 6.34 11.67 5.20
C CYS A 59 4.89 12.20 5.16
N PRO A 60 3.88 11.33 5.06
CA PRO A 60 2.48 11.75 5.04
C PRO A 60 1.97 12.33 6.39
N PHE A 61 2.73 12.14 7.47
CA PHE A 61 2.39 12.59 8.84
C PHE A 61 3.35 13.66 9.37
N ASN A 62 4.17 14.25 8.51
CA ASN A 62 4.91 15.45 8.89
C ASN A 62 4.01 16.67 8.63
N ASP A 63 3.66 17.41 9.69
CA ASP A 63 2.72 18.55 9.64
C ASP A 63 3.12 19.65 8.65
N GLY A 64 4.43 19.80 8.36
CA GLY A 64 4.92 20.76 7.37
C GLY A 64 4.66 20.39 5.92
N ASN A 65 4.14 19.19 5.62
CA ASN A 65 3.84 18.74 4.28
C ASN A 65 2.38 19.03 3.90
N LYS A 66 2.12 19.12 2.59
CA LYS A 66 0.76 19.31 2.07
C LYS A 66 -0.16 18.17 2.53
N ASN A 67 -1.33 18.54 3.02
CA ASN A 67 -2.39 17.60 3.35
C ASN A 67 -3.16 17.16 2.09
N GLU A 68 -4.08 16.23 2.29
CA GLU A 68 -4.91 15.61 1.26
C GLU A 68 -5.78 16.62 0.52
N THR A 69 -6.30 17.64 1.22
CA THR A 69 -7.10 18.72 0.61
C THR A 69 -6.25 19.56 -0.33
N VAL A 70 -5.09 20.03 0.12
CA VAL A 70 -4.18 20.85 -0.72
C VAL A 70 -3.69 20.05 -1.93
N LEU A 71 -3.30 18.78 -1.73
CA LEU A 71 -2.91 17.89 -2.82
C LEU A 71 -4.06 17.65 -3.80
N GLY A 72 -5.28 17.46 -3.29
CA GLY A 72 -6.48 17.25 -4.11
C GLY A 72 -6.82 18.48 -4.95
N THR A 73 -6.76 19.67 -4.35
CA THR A 73 -6.97 20.95 -5.05
C THR A 73 -5.99 21.10 -6.21
N GLU A 74 -4.69 20.98 -5.96
CA GLU A 74 -3.65 21.10 -6.99
C GLU A 74 -3.77 20.09 -8.14
N LEU A 75 -4.38 18.92 -7.88
CA LEU A 75 -4.50 17.86 -8.87
C LEU A 75 -5.80 17.92 -9.66
N TYR A 76 -6.89 18.39 -9.05
CA TYR A 76 -8.24 18.10 -9.53
C TYR A 76 -9.17 19.30 -9.62
N GLU A 77 -8.84 20.47 -9.04
CA GLU A 77 -9.77 21.61 -8.98
C GLU A 77 -10.24 22.10 -10.36
N ASP A 78 -9.35 22.04 -11.36
CA ASP A 78 -9.61 22.53 -12.72
C ASP A 78 -10.20 21.46 -13.65
N ILE A 79 -10.54 20.27 -13.14
CA ILE A 79 -11.17 19.23 -13.95
C ILE A 79 -12.62 19.60 -14.23
N ASN A 80 -13.01 19.59 -15.51
CA ASN A 80 -14.39 19.87 -15.92
C ASN A 80 -15.38 18.94 -15.20
N GLU A 81 -16.48 19.51 -14.68
CA GLU A 81 -17.54 18.81 -13.94
C GLU A 81 -17.11 18.11 -12.64
N ILE A 82 -15.91 18.40 -12.12
CA ILE A 82 -15.49 17.90 -10.82
C ILE A 82 -16.40 18.43 -9.70
N LYS A 83 -16.80 17.54 -8.81
CA LYS A 83 -17.57 17.86 -7.60
C LYS A 83 -16.65 17.78 -6.40
N TYR A 84 -16.98 18.52 -5.35
CA TYR A 84 -16.27 18.47 -4.07
C TYR A 84 -17.26 18.25 -2.93
N LEU A 85 -16.94 17.32 -2.05
CA LEU A 85 -17.56 17.18 -0.73
C LEU A 85 -16.45 17.13 0.33
N PHE A 86 -16.73 17.67 1.51
CA PHE A 86 -15.76 17.66 2.60
C PHE A 86 -15.40 16.23 3.03
N GLU A 87 -16.35 15.30 2.96
CA GLU A 87 -16.24 13.92 3.41
C GLU A 87 -15.45 13.03 2.43
N THR A 88 -15.54 13.30 1.13
CA THR A 88 -14.98 12.42 0.08
C THR A 88 -13.89 13.08 -0.76
N GLY A 89 -13.71 14.39 -0.65
CA GLY A 89 -12.82 15.18 -1.52
C GLY A 89 -13.40 15.41 -2.91
N TYR A 90 -12.51 15.57 -3.90
CA TYR A 90 -12.87 15.77 -5.31
C TYR A 90 -13.25 14.45 -5.99
N TYR A 91 -14.36 14.45 -6.74
CA TYR A 91 -14.85 13.30 -7.50
C TYR A 91 -15.70 13.74 -8.69
N LEU A 92 -15.75 12.91 -9.75
CA LEU A 92 -16.64 13.14 -10.89
C LEU A 92 -18.02 12.50 -10.65
N ASP A 93 -18.00 11.22 -10.25
CA ASP A 93 -19.20 10.44 -10.00
C ASP A 93 -18.93 9.31 -8.99
N SER A 94 -19.99 8.70 -8.47
CA SER A 94 -19.93 7.60 -7.50
C SER A 94 -20.92 6.50 -7.89
N TYR A 95 -20.42 5.28 -7.96
CA TYR A 95 -21.19 4.11 -8.37
C TYR A 95 -21.03 2.96 -7.38
N VAL A 96 -22.01 2.07 -7.36
CA VAL A 96 -21.95 0.80 -6.64
C VAL A 96 -21.96 -0.32 -7.66
N GLY A 97 -20.94 -1.18 -7.62
CA GLY A 97 -20.79 -2.24 -8.60
C GLY A 97 -19.88 -3.37 -8.12
N TYR A 98 -19.95 -4.47 -8.85
CA TYR A 98 -19.06 -5.61 -8.72
C TYR A 98 -18.77 -6.17 -10.11
N SER A 99 -17.73 -6.97 -10.22
CA SER A 99 -17.41 -7.70 -11.44
C SER A 99 -17.69 -9.18 -11.25
N ASP A 100 -18.47 -9.79 -12.15
CA ASP A 100 -18.79 -11.23 -12.08
C ASP A 100 -17.52 -12.10 -12.07
N ASP A 101 -16.57 -11.79 -12.94
CA ASP A 101 -15.33 -12.56 -13.11
C ASP A 101 -14.38 -12.46 -11.90
N PHE A 102 -14.37 -11.31 -11.22
CA PHE A 102 -13.39 -11.02 -10.16
C PHE A 102 -13.99 -11.06 -8.74
N ARG A 103 -15.32 -11.10 -8.60
CA ARG A 103 -15.99 -10.99 -7.29
C ARG A 103 -15.68 -12.16 -6.36
N GLN A 104 -15.58 -13.38 -6.87
CA GLN A 104 -15.40 -14.57 -6.01
C GLN A 104 -13.99 -14.66 -5.42
N SER A 105 -12.97 -14.34 -6.20
CA SER A 105 -11.56 -14.32 -5.75
C SER A 105 -11.20 -13.11 -4.88
N SER A 106 -12.00 -12.04 -4.94
CA SER A 106 -11.71 -10.78 -4.25
C SER A 106 -12.38 -10.65 -2.88
N ALA A 107 -11.88 -9.74 -2.03
CA ALA A 107 -12.45 -9.47 -0.71
C ALA A 107 -13.85 -8.81 -0.73
N SER A 108 -14.20 -8.10 -1.82
CA SER A 108 -15.48 -7.38 -1.99
C SER A 108 -15.99 -7.50 -3.43
N GLY A 109 -16.33 -6.42 -4.14
CA GLY A 109 -16.89 -6.50 -5.50
C GLY A 109 -15.91 -6.91 -6.61
N GLY A 110 -14.61 -7.03 -6.34
CA GLY A 110 -13.60 -7.35 -7.37
C GLY A 110 -13.22 -6.21 -8.30
N MET A 111 -13.74 -5.00 -8.06
CA MET A 111 -13.52 -3.83 -8.92
C MET A 111 -12.06 -3.39 -9.00
N ALA A 112 -11.30 -3.46 -7.90
CA ALA A 112 -9.89 -3.09 -7.91
C ALA A 112 -9.07 -4.02 -8.81
N THR A 113 -9.25 -5.35 -8.67
CA THR A 113 -8.58 -6.33 -9.52
C THR A 113 -9.01 -6.19 -10.97
N TRP A 114 -10.32 -6.07 -11.24
CA TRP A 114 -10.84 -5.81 -12.58
C TRP A 114 -10.21 -4.57 -13.23
N LEU A 115 -10.13 -3.46 -12.50
CA LEU A 115 -9.54 -2.23 -13.03
C LEU A 115 -8.05 -2.41 -13.36
N LEU A 116 -7.29 -3.02 -12.45
CA LEU A 116 -5.86 -3.26 -12.66
C LEU A 116 -5.58 -4.16 -13.88
N THR A 117 -6.30 -5.28 -14.01
CA THR A 117 -6.15 -6.19 -15.15
C THR A 117 -6.58 -5.51 -16.45
N THR A 118 -7.66 -4.72 -16.41
CA THR A 118 -8.12 -3.94 -17.56
C THR A 118 -7.09 -2.90 -18.01
N LEU A 119 -6.42 -2.22 -17.07
CA LEU A 119 -5.38 -1.23 -17.39
C LEU A 119 -4.19 -1.86 -18.13
N LEU A 120 -3.77 -3.07 -17.74
CA LEU A 120 -2.73 -3.84 -18.43
C LEU A 120 -3.22 -4.31 -19.82
N GLN A 121 -4.39 -4.94 -19.88
CA GLN A 121 -4.94 -5.51 -21.13
C GLN A 121 -5.21 -4.44 -22.20
N LYS A 122 -5.55 -3.22 -21.79
CA LYS A 122 -5.77 -2.08 -22.67
C LYS A 122 -4.50 -1.28 -22.96
N ASP A 123 -3.34 -1.73 -22.48
CA ASP A 123 -2.06 -1.05 -22.67
C ASP A 123 -2.09 0.42 -22.20
N ILE A 124 -2.83 0.70 -21.12
CA ILE A 124 -2.87 2.03 -20.48
C ILE A 124 -1.64 2.18 -19.57
N VAL A 125 -1.22 1.08 -18.95
CA VAL A 125 -0.02 0.98 -18.12
C VAL A 125 0.78 -0.25 -18.53
N ASP A 126 2.10 -0.18 -18.34
CA ASP A 126 3.01 -1.30 -18.60
C ASP A 126 3.09 -2.22 -17.37
N TYR A 127 2.88 -1.65 -16.18
CA TYR A 127 3.04 -2.34 -14.91
C TYR A 127 1.97 -1.99 -13.88
N VAL A 128 1.63 -2.97 -13.04
CA VAL A 128 0.77 -2.81 -11.87
C VAL A 128 1.58 -3.04 -10.59
N VAL A 129 1.37 -2.18 -9.59
CA VAL A 129 1.91 -2.35 -8.23
C VAL A 129 0.78 -2.61 -7.25
N CYS A 130 0.76 -3.81 -6.67
CA CYS A 130 -0.18 -4.16 -5.63
C CYS A 130 0.42 -5.10 -4.59
N VAL A 131 -0.31 -5.30 -3.49
CA VAL A 131 0.09 -6.23 -2.44
C VAL A 131 -0.19 -7.66 -2.88
N THR A 132 0.75 -8.55 -2.60
CA THR A 132 0.64 -9.99 -2.84
C THR A 132 1.08 -10.78 -1.61
N PRO A 133 0.57 -12.00 -1.39
CA PRO A 133 1.18 -12.95 -0.47
C PRO A 133 2.66 -13.15 -0.79
N ASN A 134 3.45 -13.37 0.24
CA ASN A 134 4.89 -13.55 0.15
C ASN A 134 5.29 -14.87 0.81
N ASN A 135 6.22 -15.58 0.20
CA ASN A 135 6.72 -16.87 0.71
C ASN A 135 7.77 -16.66 1.83
N ASP A 136 7.42 -15.82 2.81
CA ASP A 136 8.21 -15.53 4.00
C ASP A 136 7.28 -15.49 5.21
N SER A 137 7.43 -16.48 6.08
CA SER A 137 6.65 -16.61 7.31
C SER A 137 6.80 -15.44 8.30
N GLU A 138 7.84 -14.61 8.17
CA GLU A 138 8.01 -13.40 8.99
C GLU A 138 7.42 -12.16 8.30
N LYS A 139 7.23 -12.20 6.98
CA LYS A 139 6.73 -11.12 6.13
C LYS A 139 5.70 -11.67 5.15
N LEU A 140 4.49 -11.96 5.64
CA LEU A 140 3.46 -12.68 4.87
C LEU A 140 2.97 -11.97 3.62
N PHE A 141 3.17 -10.64 3.53
CA PHE A 141 2.75 -9.84 2.39
C PHE A 141 3.83 -8.83 2.00
N LYS A 142 3.85 -8.47 0.71
CA LYS A 142 4.71 -7.41 0.16
C LYS A 142 4.03 -6.70 -1.00
N PHE A 143 4.49 -5.50 -1.33
CA PHE A 143 4.21 -4.92 -2.64
C PHE A 143 5.06 -5.60 -3.72
N GLU A 144 4.48 -5.84 -4.89
CA GLU A 144 5.14 -6.45 -6.04
C GLU A 144 4.75 -5.71 -7.33
N ILE A 145 5.60 -5.83 -8.36
CA ILE A 145 5.36 -5.30 -9.70
C ILE A 145 4.92 -6.45 -10.61
N PHE A 146 3.80 -6.28 -11.29
CA PHE A 146 3.23 -7.22 -12.24
C PHE A 146 3.14 -6.61 -13.63
N GLU A 147 3.32 -7.43 -14.67
CA GLU A 147 3.20 -7.05 -16.09
C GLU A 147 2.09 -7.83 -16.80
N ASP A 148 1.43 -8.77 -16.12
CA ASP A 148 0.38 -9.62 -16.67
C ASP A 148 -0.86 -9.69 -15.76
N ALA A 149 -2.02 -9.93 -16.36
CA ALA A 149 -3.31 -9.92 -15.67
C ALA A 149 -3.50 -11.13 -14.73
N ASP A 150 -2.93 -12.29 -15.06
CA ASP A 150 -3.09 -13.52 -14.28
C ASP A 150 -2.39 -13.41 -12.93
N SER A 151 -1.18 -12.84 -12.91
CA SER A 151 -0.43 -12.56 -11.69
C SER A 151 -1.20 -11.58 -10.79
N VAL A 152 -1.79 -10.52 -11.36
CA VAL A 152 -2.63 -9.56 -10.60
C VAL A 152 -3.87 -10.25 -10.01
N LEU A 153 -4.52 -11.13 -10.78
CA LEU A 153 -5.66 -11.91 -10.32
C LEU A 153 -5.28 -12.82 -9.14
N ASN A 154 -4.14 -13.49 -9.22
CA ASN A 154 -3.62 -14.37 -8.17
C ASN A 154 -3.20 -13.61 -6.89
N SER A 155 -2.99 -12.30 -6.98
CA SER A 155 -2.74 -11.42 -5.83
C SER A 155 -4.01 -10.76 -5.26
N SER A 156 -5.20 -11.11 -5.78
CA SER A 156 -6.47 -10.54 -5.30
C SER A 156 -6.79 -10.94 -3.85
N GLY A 157 -7.53 -10.07 -3.17
CA GLY A 157 -7.90 -10.25 -1.78
C GLY A 157 -7.55 -9.05 -0.90
N SER A 158 -7.70 -9.21 0.41
CA SER A 158 -7.34 -8.20 1.41
C SER A 158 -6.18 -8.69 2.25
N ALA A 159 -5.17 -7.84 2.46
CA ALA A 159 -4.09 -8.09 3.40
C ALA A 159 -4.28 -7.20 4.64
N TYR A 160 -4.74 -7.78 5.76
CA TYR A 160 -4.78 -7.09 7.06
C TYR A 160 -3.48 -7.34 7.84
N TYR A 161 -2.37 -7.02 7.19
CA TYR A 161 -0.99 -7.23 7.66
C TYR A 161 -0.15 -5.99 7.31
N PRO A 162 0.89 -5.65 8.10
CA PRO A 162 1.79 -4.57 7.73
C PRO A 162 2.48 -4.83 6.38
N VAL A 163 2.51 -3.81 5.52
CA VAL A 163 3.23 -3.82 4.24
C VAL A 163 3.95 -2.49 4.05
N GLU A 164 4.97 -2.47 3.20
CA GLU A 164 5.80 -1.28 2.97
C GLU A 164 6.26 -1.19 1.50
N MET A 165 6.50 0.01 0.99
CA MET A 165 6.75 0.28 -0.44
C MET A 165 8.23 0.56 -0.80
N SER A 166 9.15 0.52 0.15
CA SER A 166 10.55 0.94 -0.07
C SER A 166 11.23 0.17 -1.21
N GLN A 167 11.14 -1.15 -1.17
CA GLN A 167 11.75 -2.01 -2.19
C GLN A 167 11.09 -1.86 -3.56
N VAL A 168 9.75 -1.77 -3.60
CA VAL A 168 9.01 -1.67 -4.87
C VAL A 168 9.27 -0.33 -5.56
N ILE A 169 9.29 0.77 -4.81
CA ILE A 169 9.60 2.10 -5.36
C ILE A 169 11.04 2.14 -5.90
N GLN A 170 12.01 1.55 -5.20
CA GLN A 170 13.39 1.46 -5.68
C GLN A 170 13.49 0.65 -6.98
N ARG A 171 12.73 -0.44 -7.11
CA ARG A 171 12.66 -1.22 -8.36
C ARG A 171 12.02 -0.42 -9.48
N MET A 172 10.90 0.25 -9.24
CA MET A 172 10.27 1.15 -10.22
C MET A 172 11.26 2.18 -10.74
N LEU A 173 12.02 2.85 -9.86
CA LEU A 173 13.00 3.84 -10.27
C LEU A 173 14.11 3.29 -11.18
N ASN A 174 14.31 1.97 -11.24
CA ASN A 174 15.27 1.29 -12.11
C ASN A 174 14.63 0.65 -13.34
N THR A 175 13.30 0.57 -13.42
CA THR A 175 12.56 -0.05 -14.53
C THR A 175 11.62 1.00 -15.13
N PRO A 176 12.02 1.73 -16.19
CA PRO A 176 11.17 2.71 -16.85
C PRO A 176 9.85 2.09 -17.35
N GLY A 177 8.74 2.82 -17.20
CA GLY A 177 7.43 2.38 -17.64
C GLY A 177 6.31 3.23 -17.01
N ARG A 178 5.09 2.98 -17.47
CA ARG A 178 3.83 3.52 -16.96
C ARG A 178 3.28 2.57 -15.90
N TYR A 179 3.03 3.09 -14.71
CA TYR A 179 2.61 2.30 -13.56
C TYR A 179 1.19 2.66 -13.13
N ALA A 180 0.39 1.62 -12.85
CA ALA A 180 -0.78 1.71 -11.98
C ALA A 180 -0.41 1.22 -10.58
N ILE A 181 -0.78 1.96 -9.53
CA ILE A 181 -0.39 1.63 -8.15
C ILE A 181 -1.61 1.63 -7.25
N THR A 182 -1.82 0.52 -6.54
CA THR A 182 -2.77 0.47 -5.43
C THR A 182 -2.14 0.91 -4.13
N GLY A 183 -2.91 1.55 -3.27
CA GLY A 183 -2.42 1.91 -1.94
C GLY A 183 -3.53 2.34 -1.00
N LEU A 184 -3.22 2.30 0.31
CA LEU A 184 -4.03 2.95 1.32
C LEU A 184 -3.90 4.48 1.18
N PRO A 185 -4.87 5.28 1.67
CA PRO A 185 -4.86 6.74 1.47
C PRO A 185 -3.57 7.39 1.96
N CYS A 186 -3.08 6.97 3.12
CA CYS A 186 -1.84 7.47 3.70
C CYS A 186 -0.58 7.07 2.92
N PHE A 187 -0.58 5.89 2.25
CA PHE A 187 0.51 5.47 1.36
C PHE A 187 0.50 6.32 0.09
N LEU A 188 -0.67 6.54 -0.50
CA LEU A 188 -0.81 7.36 -1.71
C LEU A 188 -0.46 8.82 -1.44
N LYS A 189 -0.80 9.39 -0.28
CA LYS A 189 -0.33 10.72 0.14
C LYS A 189 1.20 10.78 0.15
N GLY A 190 1.85 9.84 0.82
CA GLY A 190 3.31 9.79 0.85
C GLY A 190 3.91 9.66 -0.56
N LEU A 191 3.27 8.89 -1.43
CA LEU A 191 3.72 8.69 -2.81
C LEU A 191 3.59 9.98 -3.64
N ARG A 192 2.50 10.73 -3.46
CA ARG A 192 2.30 12.04 -4.08
C ARG A 192 3.34 13.06 -3.58
N LEU A 193 3.60 13.11 -2.28
CA LEU A 193 4.66 13.94 -1.69
C LEU A 193 6.05 13.56 -2.24
N ALA A 194 6.34 12.26 -2.36
CA ALA A 194 7.58 11.77 -2.97
C ALA A 194 7.69 12.17 -4.45
N GLY A 195 6.59 12.11 -5.22
CA GLY A 195 6.53 12.58 -6.60
C GLY A 195 6.81 14.08 -6.75
N GLN A 196 6.44 14.91 -5.77
CA GLN A 196 6.81 16.33 -5.76
C GLN A 196 8.31 16.56 -5.57
N LYS A 197 9.03 15.59 -4.96
CA LYS A 197 10.49 15.65 -4.76
C LYS A 197 11.27 14.87 -5.82
N ASN A 198 10.62 14.02 -6.59
CA ASN A 198 11.24 13.21 -7.62
C ASN A 198 10.37 13.17 -8.89
N LYS A 199 10.78 13.96 -9.88
CA LYS A 199 10.10 14.08 -11.18
C LYS A 199 9.97 12.73 -11.90
N LYS A 200 11.02 11.90 -11.88
CA LYS A 200 11.00 10.57 -12.50
C LYS A 200 9.90 9.70 -11.89
N LEU A 201 9.85 9.60 -10.55
CA LEU A 201 8.79 8.85 -9.86
C LEU A 201 7.40 9.37 -10.23
N ARG A 202 7.22 10.69 -10.25
CA ARG A 202 5.93 11.32 -10.57
C ARG A 202 5.45 10.97 -11.99
N GLU A 203 6.34 11.03 -12.97
CA GLU A 203 6.01 10.78 -14.38
C GLU A 203 5.74 9.31 -14.69
N MET A 204 6.35 8.39 -13.92
CA MET A 204 6.12 6.95 -14.06
C MET A 204 4.75 6.51 -13.53
N ILE A 205 4.13 7.26 -12.62
CA ILE A 205 2.85 6.87 -12.00
C ILE A 205 1.70 7.46 -12.81
N THR A 206 1.12 6.63 -13.68
CA THR A 206 0.00 7.00 -14.55
C THR A 206 -1.34 6.91 -13.81
N VAL A 207 -1.54 5.87 -13.00
CA VAL A 207 -2.80 5.63 -12.29
C VAL A 207 -2.53 5.33 -10.82
N THR A 208 -3.29 5.96 -9.92
CA THR A 208 -3.31 5.60 -8.49
C THR A 208 -4.71 5.12 -8.12
N ILE A 209 -4.80 3.91 -7.55
CA ILE A 209 -6.05 3.31 -7.10
C ILE A 209 -6.05 3.30 -5.57
N GLY A 210 -6.83 4.19 -4.97
CA GLY A 210 -7.00 4.28 -3.52
C GLY A 210 -7.96 3.22 -3.00
N LEU A 211 -7.53 2.48 -1.97
CA LEU A 211 -8.40 1.58 -1.22
C LEU A 211 -9.01 2.28 -0.02
N VAL A 212 -10.23 1.90 0.36
CA VAL A 212 -10.83 2.34 1.62
C VAL A 212 -10.11 1.68 2.79
N CYS A 213 -9.71 2.47 3.77
CA CYS A 213 -8.99 2.01 4.95
C CYS A 213 -9.61 2.59 6.21
N GLY A 214 -9.79 1.76 7.25
CA GLY A 214 -10.24 2.21 8.57
C GLY A 214 -9.25 1.97 9.71
N GLN A 215 -8.22 1.13 9.50
CA GLN A 215 -7.29 0.75 10.55
C GLN A 215 -6.02 0.09 9.99
N THR A 216 -4.89 0.31 10.65
CA THR A 216 -3.65 -0.44 10.44
C THR A 216 -3.61 -1.63 11.41
N LYS A 217 -3.10 -2.79 10.95
CA LYS A 217 -2.92 -3.97 11.78
C LYS A 217 -1.44 -4.28 11.91
N SER A 218 -0.99 -4.66 13.10
CA SER A 218 0.35 -5.22 13.31
C SER A 218 0.39 -6.70 12.92
N LYS A 219 1.59 -7.27 12.77
CA LYS A 219 1.73 -8.71 12.48
C LYS A 219 1.09 -9.59 13.55
N HIS A 220 1.08 -9.10 14.79
CA HIS A 220 0.51 -9.81 15.94
C HIS A 220 -1.00 -9.99 15.84
N TYR A 221 -1.71 -9.15 15.07
CA TYR A 221 -3.13 -9.37 14.77
C TYR A 221 -3.34 -10.71 14.06
N THR A 222 -2.46 -11.06 13.13
CA THR A 222 -2.57 -12.33 12.39
C THR A 222 -2.19 -13.51 13.27
N THR A 223 -1.17 -13.35 14.14
CA THR A 223 -0.86 -14.34 15.18
C THR A 223 -2.06 -14.60 16.09
N TYR A 224 -2.73 -13.54 16.55
CA TYR A 224 -3.93 -13.64 17.37
C TYR A 224 -5.05 -14.41 16.67
N LEU A 225 -5.33 -14.09 15.40
CA LEU A 225 -6.33 -14.82 14.59
C LEU A 225 -5.95 -16.30 14.44
N SER A 226 -4.66 -16.60 14.25
CA SER A 226 -4.16 -17.98 14.15
C SER A 226 -4.42 -18.76 15.43
N THR A 227 -4.17 -18.14 16.60
CA THR A 227 -4.44 -18.75 17.91
C THR A 227 -5.93 -18.97 18.12
N LEU A 228 -6.80 -18.00 17.76
CA LEU A 228 -8.25 -18.17 17.87
C LEU A 228 -8.77 -19.31 16.98
N ALA A 229 -8.18 -19.48 15.79
CA ALA A 229 -8.49 -20.56 14.87
C ALA A 229 -7.92 -21.92 15.31
N LYS A 230 -7.15 -21.97 16.42
CA LYS A 230 -6.43 -23.16 16.90
C LYS A 230 -5.53 -23.75 15.81
N ALA A 231 -4.92 -22.89 14.99
CA ALA A 231 -4.01 -23.33 13.95
C ALA A 231 -2.65 -23.68 14.57
N ASP A 232 -2.18 -24.89 14.30
CA ASP A 232 -0.90 -25.40 14.78
C ASP A 232 0.20 -25.24 13.72
N GLY A 233 1.44 -25.02 14.17
CA GLY A 233 2.61 -24.88 13.31
C GLY A 233 2.90 -23.45 12.86
N LYS A 234 3.90 -23.28 11.98
CA LYS A 234 4.34 -21.96 11.52
C LYS A 234 3.44 -21.47 10.39
N LEU A 235 2.83 -20.30 10.54
CA LEU A 235 1.98 -19.69 9.51
C LEU A 235 2.77 -19.44 8.22
N GLN A 236 2.20 -19.87 7.09
CA GLN A 236 2.75 -19.71 5.75
C GLN A 236 1.92 -18.75 4.91
N ASN A 237 0.59 -18.82 5.02
CA ASN A 237 -0.32 -17.99 4.26
C ASN A 237 -1.63 -17.74 5.04
N VAL A 238 -2.30 -16.63 4.75
CA VAL A 238 -3.58 -16.25 5.36
C VAL A 238 -4.49 -15.60 4.31
N CYS A 239 -5.73 -16.08 4.24
CA CYS A 239 -6.83 -15.45 3.53
C CYS A 239 -7.82 -14.89 4.54
N TYR A 240 -7.86 -13.57 4.68
CA TYR A 240 -8.68 -12.93 5.71
C TYR A 240 -10.18 -12.86 5.38
N ARG A 241 -10.52 -12.84 4.09
CA ARG A 241 -11.91 -12.69 3.61
C ARG A 241 -12.18 -13.67 2.48
N GLY A 242 -12.08 -14.96 2.77
CA GLY A 242 -12.53 -16.01 1.87
C GLY A 242 -14.04 -15.99 1.72
N LYS A 243 -14.54 -16.29 0.52
CA LYS A 243 -15.96 -16.30 0.20
C LYS A 243 -16.44 -17.69 -0.14
N SER A 244 -17.68 -17.98 0.26
CA SER A 244 -18.39 -19.17 -0.15
C SER A 244 -19.50 -18.76 -1.14
N PRO A 245 -19.63 -19.43 -2.30
CA PRO A 245 -20.72 -19.18 -3.24
C PRO A 245 -22.11 -19.33 -2.62
N ASP A 246 -22.23 -20.18 -1.60
CA ASP A 246 -23.50 -20.51 -0.95
C ASP A 246 -23.87 -19.57 0.21
N LYS A 247 -23.05 -18.54 0.49
CA LYS A 247 -23.26 -17.62 1.61
C LYS A 247 -23.35 -16.16 1.15
N PRO A 248 -24.07 -15.28 1.88
CA PRO A 248 -24.05 -13.85 1.62
C PRO A 248 -22.62 -13.29 1.67
N ALA A 249 -22.34 -12.25 0.88
CA ALA A 249 -21.01 -11.62 0.82
C ALA A 249 -20.54 -11.01 2.16
N SER A 250 -21.46 -10.78 3.12
CA SER A 250 -21.14 -10.37 4.49
C SER A 250 -20.58 -11.52 5.35
N ASN A 251 -20.78 -12.77 4.94
CA ASN A 251 -20.34 -13.98 5.64
C ASN A 251 -19.08 -14.53 4.97
N PHE A 252 -17.93 -14.00 5.39
CA PHE A 252 -16.61 -14.44 4.94
C PHE A 252 -15.95 -15.35 5.97
N TYR A 253 -15.07 -16.23 5.50
CA TYR A 253 -14.26 -17.08 6.36
C TYR A 253 -12.79 -16.63 6.38
N LEU A 254 -12.12 -16.95 7.47
CA LEU A 254 -10.67 -16.89 7.58
C LEU A 254 -10.11 -18.27 7.19
N ALA A 255 -9.10 -18.31 6.31
CA ALA A 255 -8.32 -19.51 6.05
C ALA A 255 -6.84 -19.27 6.32
N LEU A 256 -6.20 -20.27 6.91
CA LEU A 256 -4.80 -20.23 7.32
C LEU A 256 -4.11 -21.47 6.76
N LEU A 257 -2.92 -21.30 6.20
CA LEU A 257 -2.05 -22.39 5.83
C LEU A 257 -0.84 -22.39 6.76
N THR A 258 -0.66 -23.47 7.51
CA THR A 258 0.49 -23.65 8.41
C THR A 258 1.38 -24.78 7.92
N LYS A 259 2.66 -24.72 8.29
CA LYS A 259 3.62 -25.79 8.09
C LYS A 259 4.02 -26.34 9.45
N HIS A 260 3.82 -27.64 9.63
CA HIS A 260 4.36 -28.36 10.77
C HIS A 260 5.87 -28.57 10.57
N SER A 261 6.63 -28.29 11.63
CA SER A 261 8.05 -28.60 11.73
C SER A 261 8.27 -30.09 11.80
#